data_AF-A0AAX3S028-F1
#
_entry.id   AF-A0AAX3S028-F1
#
_cell.length_a   1.000
_cell.length_b   1.000
_cell.length_c   1.000
_cell.angle_alpha   90.00
_cell.angle_beta   90.00
_cell.angle_gamma   90.00
#
_symmetry.space_group_name_H-M   'P 1'
#
loop_
_entity.id
_entity.type
_entity.pdbx_description
1 polymer ?
#
loop_
_entity_poly.entity_id
_entity_poly.type
_entity_poly.pdbx_seq_one_letter_code
_entity_poly.pdbx_strand_id
1 'polypeptide(L)'
;MIEEVAFIQVGALSDGFAPDSYILDTNNQLTGKTFQLTFAETAAQETISFPTEQQIEWQGVVRDCRITSIREGIYFINFISPEDWRTSITIIINEAEDNCVLVRGTLPTEQDIRMSAFTKVEQNQPLTGVDVDIHFGSLSNTQHPLPAYTSELIGMRNMYTYNPKERYEHVYLNEQFYAWHCLDGVEKGLADVDRCHYIKVSDNLYLFIWREKIIPTLGIILIDLQGMRTDGGIMGYQDQEFSSVSLFPVGAHATILNKTHYPK
;
A
#
# COMPACT_ATOMS: atom_id res chain seq x y z
N MET A 1 -24.78 10.20 -26.45
CA MET A 1 -23.94 11.04 -25.58
C MET A 1 -23.12 10.09 -24.73
N ILE A 2 -21.81 10.29 -24.63
CA ILE A 2 -20.98 9.53 -23.68
C ILE A 2 -21.22 10.21 -22.33
N GLU A 3 -21.78 9.49 -21.36
CA GLU A 3 -21.88 9.99 -19.99
C GLU A 3 -20.47 10.07 -19.40
N GLU A 4 -20.13 11.19 -18.77
CA GLU A 4 -18.87 11.33 -18.04
C GLU A 4 -18.90 10.41 -16.81
N VAL A 5 -17.86 9.60 -16.65
CA VAL A 5 -17.69 8.74 -15.48
C VAL A 5 -17.20 9.60 -14.32
N ALA A 6 -17.84 9.49 -13.16
CA ALA A 6 -17.51 10.27 -11.97
C ALA A 6 -16.62 9.46 -11.01
N PHE A 7 -15.65 10.15 -10.39
CA PHE A 7 -14.88 9.60 -9.27
C PHE A 7 -15.79 9.27 -8.08
N ILE A 8 -15.47 8.20 -7.37
CA ILE A 8 -16.20 7.74 -6.19
C ILE A 8 -15.36 7.91 -4.92
N GLN A 9 -16.00 7.85 -3.75
CA GLN A 9 -15.28 7.84 -2.47
C GLN A 9 -14.73 6.44 -2.17
N VAL A 10 -13.70 6.37 -1.33
CA VAL A 10 -13.00 5.13 -1.00
C VAL A 10 -13.92 4.14 -0.25
N GLY A 11 -14.92 4.61 0.49
CA GLY A 11 -15.96 3.74 1.05
C GLY A 11 -16.74 2.96 -0.02
N ALA A 12 -17.15 3.63 -1.12
CA ALA A 12 -17.84 2.97 -2.22
C ALA A 12 -16.90 2.05 -3.02
N LEU A 13 -15.61 2.40 -3.13
CA LEU A 13 -14.58 1.53 -3.71
C LEU A 13 -14.46 0.23 -2.90
N SER A 14 -14.41 0.33 -1.57
CA SER A 14 -14.38 -0.82 -0.66
C SER A 14 -15.57 -1.77 -0.90
N ASP A 15 -16.77 -1.24 -1.08
CA ASP A 15 -17.97 -2.04 -1.36
C ASP A 15 -17.88 -2.81 -2.69
N GLY A 16 -17.25 -2.21 -3.71
CA GLY A 16 -17.01 -2.86 -5.00
C GLY A 16 -15.98 -4.00 -4.93
N PHE A 17 -14.96 -3.84 -4.08
CA PHE A 17 -13.86 -4.80 -3.92
C PHE A 17 -14.21 -6.01 -3.05
N ALA A 18 -15.17 -5.88 -2.12
CA ALA A 18 -15.48 -6.90 -1.13
C ALA A 18 -16.04 -8.24 -1.68
N PRO A 19 -16.98 -8.26 -2.64
CA PRO A 19 -17.58 -9.52 -3.11
C PRO A 19 -16.61 -10.37 -3.93
N ASP A 20 -16.57 -11.68 -3.65
CA ASP A 20 -15.74 -12.67 -4.37
C ASP A 20 -14.27 -12.24 -4.53
N SER A 21 -13.78 -11.51 -3.52
CA SER A 21 -12.44 -10.92 -3.48
C SER A 21 -11.33 -11.98 -3.51
N TYR A 22 -10.25 -11.69 -4.22
CA TYR A 22 -9.06 -12.55 -4.30
C TYR A 22 -7.99 -12.22 -3.24
N ILE A 23 -8.39 -11.53 -2.16
CA ILE A 23 -7.59 -11.36 -0.95
C ILE A 23 -7.05 -12.71 -0.43
N LEU A 24 -5.90 -12.66 0.23
CA LEU A 24 -5.38 -13.82 0.94
C LEU A 24 -6.20 -14.09 2.21
N ASP A 25 -6.19 -15.34 2.67
CA ASP A 25 -6.63 -15.66 4.02
C ASP A 25 -5.68 -15.05 5.05
N THR A 26 -6.19 -14.74 6.24
CA THR A 26 -5.37 -14.26 7.34
C THR A 26 -4.38 -15.32 7.82
N ASN A 27 -3.25 -14.87 8.35
CA ASN A 27 -2.17 -15.71 8.85
C ASN A 27 -1.94 -15.47 10.34
N ASN A 28 -1.89 -16.55 11.13
CA ASN A 28 -1.72 -16.51 12.59
C ASN A 28 -0.33 -17.00 13.07
N GLN A 29 0.65 -17.20 12.16
CA GLN A 29 1.98 -17.69 12.52
C GLN A 29 2.80 -16.68 13.34
N LEU A 30 2.38 -15.42 13.40
CA LEU A 30 3.00 -14.41 14.26
C LEU A 30 2.48 -14.47 15.71
N THR A 31 1.38 -15.15 16.01
CA THR A 31 0.81 -15.20 17.36
C THR A 31 1.83 -15.72 18.38
N GLY A 32 2.01 -14.97 19.46
CA GLY A 32 2.98 -15.23 20.52
C GLY A 32 4.40 -14.75 20.22
N LYS A 33 4.69 -14.21 19.02
CA LYS A 33 6.02 -13.67 18.67
C LYS A 33 6.16 -12.20 19.09
N THR A 34 7.40 -11.82 19.33
CA THR A 34 7.83 -10.44 19.57
C THR A 34 9.03 -10.14 18.68
N PHE A 35 9.04 -8.97 18.04
CA PHE A 35 10.13 -8.51 17.19
C PHE A 35 10.66 -7.17 17.70
N GLN A 36 11.97 -6.98 17.58
CA GLN A 36 12.62 -5.69 17.76
C GLN A 36 12.99 -5.17 16.37
N LEU A 37 12.29 -4.15 15.90
CA LEU A 37 12.60 -3.49 14.65
C LEU A 37 13.68 -2.44 14.92
N THR A 38 14.81 -2.51 14.20
CA THR A 38 15.88 -1.50 14.30
C THR A 38 16.00 -0.77 12.97
N PHE A 39 15.67 0.52 12.95
CA PHE A 39 15.64 1.32 11.72
C PHE A 39 17.00 1.91 11.39
N ALA A 40 17.46 1.69 10.16
CA ALA A 40 18.85 1.96 9.77
C ALA A 40 19.19 3.46 9.73
N GLU A 41 18.22 4.31 9.41
CA GLU A 41 18.45 5.76 9.24
C GLU A 41 18.63 6.49 10.57
N THR A 42 17.94 6.04 11.62
CA THR A 42 17.87 6.74 12.91
C THR A 42 18.48 5.94 14.06
N ALA A 43 18.77 4.65 13.84
CA ALA A 43 19.03 3.66 14.88
C ALA A 43 17.90 3.55 15.94
N ALA A 44 16.70 4.08 15.63
CA ALA A 44 15.55 3.96 16.49
C ALA A 44 15.10 2.49 16.55
N GLN A 45 14.61 2.10 17.72
CA GLN A 45 14.13 0.76 17.97
C GLN A 45 12.65 0.80 18.33
N GLU A 46 11.87 -0.08 17.71
CA GLU A 46 10.44 -0.25 18.00
C GLU A 46 10.20 -1.74 18.32
N THR A 47 9.55 -2.01 19.44
CA THR A 47 9.22 -3.38 19.85
C THR A 47 7.76 -3.63 19.53
N ILE A 48 7.50 -4.66 18.74
CA ILE A 48 6.14 -5.10 18.41
C ILE A 48 5.92 -6.53 18.91
N SER A 49 4.72 -6.80 19.42
CA SER A 49 4.33 -8.14 19.87
C SER A 49 2.98 -8.52 19.27
N PHE A 50 2.73 -9.82 19.16
CA PHE A 50 1.49 -10.36 18.59
C PHE A 50 0.79 -11.21 19.64
N PRO A 51 0.03 -10.62 20.57
CA PRO A 51 -0.48 -11.32 21.75
C PRO A 51 -1.52 -12.40 21.41
N THR A 52 -2.33 -12.17 20.37
CA THR A 52 -3.37 -13.10 19.90
C THR A 52 -3.46 -13.10 18.37
N GLU A 53 -4.39 -13.87 17.81
CA GLU A 53 -4.65 -13.87 16.36
C GLU A 53 -5.10 -12.49 15.89
N GLN A 54 -4.48 -11.99 14.82
CA GLN A 54 -4.85 -10.71 14.20
C GLN A 54 -4.80 -9.51 15.17
N GLN A 55 -3.93 -9.57 16.20
CA GLN A 55 -3.67 -8.46 17.09
C GLN A 55 -2.18 -8.14 17.16
N ILE A 56 -1.88 -6.85 17.25
CA ILE A 56 -0.55 -6.30 17.46
C ILE A 56 -0.55 -5.41 18.70
N GLU A 57 0.47 -5.54 19.53
CA GLU A 57 0.82 -4.54 20.52
C GLU A 57 1.80 -3.55 19.89
N TRP A 58 1.35 -2.31 19.72
CA TRP A 58 2.11 -1.21 19.14
C TRP A 58 2.21 -0.10 20.18
N GLN A 59 3.43 0.25 20.59
CA GLN A 59 3.69 1.31 21.58
C GLN A 59 2.88 1.13 22.88
N GLY A 60 2.77 -0.10 23.36
CA GLY A 60 2.03 -0.47 24.58
C GLY A 60 0.51 -0.50 24.42
N VAL A 61 0.00 -0.37 23.20
CA VAL A 61 -1.44 -0.38 22.89
C VAL A 61 -1.76 -1.55 21.98
N VAL A 62 -2.69 -2.41 22.42
CA VAL A 62 -3.19 -3.51 21.59
C VAL A 62 -4.19 -2.97 20.56
N ARG A 63 -4.03 -3.38 19.31
CA ARG A 63 -4.90 -3.07 18.18
C ARG A 63 -5.21 -4.32 17.38
N ASP A 64 -6.43 -4.38 16.87
CA ASP A 64 -6.74 -5.31 15.80
C ASP A 64 -5.95 -4.91 14.56
N CYS A 65 -5.41 -5.90 13.87
CA CYS A 65 -4.62 -5.74 12.66
C CYS A 65 -4.95 -6.86 11.70
N ARG A 66 -4.68 -6.64 10.42
CA ARG A 66 -4.70 -7.72 9.45
C ARG A 66 -3.28 -8.21 9.21
N ILE A 67 -3.09 -9.52 9.34
CA ILE A 67 -1.82 -10.20 9.09
C ILE A 67 -2.05 -11.22 7.97
N THR A 68 -1.28 -11.09 6.89
CA THR A 68 -1.28 -12.01 5.75
C THR A 68 0.15 -12.40 5.39
N SER A 69 0.30 -13.44 4.58
CA SER A 69 1.60 -13.92 4.12
C SER A 69 1.51 -14.41 2.68
N ILE A 70 2.03 -13.60 1.75
CA ILE A 70 2.06 -13.92 0.32
C ILE A 70 3.15 -14.94 -0.03
N ARG A 71 4.21 -14.98 0.77
CA ARG A 71 5.28 -15.99 0.74
C ARG A 71 5.62 -16.38 2.18
N GLU A 72 5.95 -17.65 2.39
CA GLU A 72 6.34 -18.18 3.69
C GLU A 72 7.45 -17.33 4.34
N GLY A 73 7.28 -16.98 5.62
CA GLY A 73 8.22 -16.14 6.36
C GLY A 73 8.21 -14.66 6.00
N ILE A 74 7.36 -14.23 5.05
CA ILE A 74 7.13 -12.82 4.71
C ILE A 74 5.70 -12.45 5.08
N TYR A 75 5.56 -11.50 5.99
CA TYR A 75 4.28 -11.10 6.55
C TYR A 75 3.97 -9.64 6.22
N PHE A 76 2.73 -9.39 5.86
CA PHE A 76 2.14 -8.07 5.70
C PHE A 76 1.22 -7.82 6.89
N ILE A 77 1.55 -6.82 7.71
CA ILE A 77 0.76 -6.42 8.88
C ILE A 77 0.22 -5.02 8.63
N ASN A 78 -1.08 -4.82 8.74
CA ASN A 78 -1.70 -3.51 8.48
C ASN A 78 -2.83 -3.19 9.46
N PHE A 79 -2.80 -1.97 10.01
CA PHE A 79 -3.74 -1.50 11.03
C PHE A 79 -3.79 0.03 11.08
N ILE A 80 -4.81 0.56 11.75
CA ILE A 80 -4.94 1.99 12.04
C ILE A 80 -4.13 2.35 13.29
N SER A 81 -3.35 3.43 13.20
CA SER A 81 -2.54 3.93 14.29
C SER A 81 -3.40 4.24 15.53
N PRO A 82 -2.93 3.89 16.75
CA PRO A 82 -3.61 4.30 17.97
C PRO A 82 -3.56 5.82 18.22
N GLU A 83 -2.63 6.54 17.59
CA GLU A 83 -2.38 7.97 17.82
C GLU A 83 -3.25 8.88 16.93
N ASP A 84 -3.51 8.46 15.69
CA ASP A 84 -4.27 9.22 14.70
C ASP A 84 -5.06 8.27 13.81
N TRP A 85 -6.39 8.42 13.80
CA TRP A 85 -7.31 7.57 13.05
C TRP A 85 -7.19 7.76 11.53
N ARG A 86 -6.56 8.84 11.05
CA ARG A 86 -6.24 9.07 9.63
C ARG A 86 -4.94 8.41 9.19
N THR A 87 -4.25 7.75 10.12
CA THR A 87 -2.94 7.15 9.88
C THR A 87 -3.05 5.64 9.89
N SER A 88 -2.60 4.98 8.82
CA SER A 88 -2.33 3.53 8.85
C SER A 88 -0.85 3.26 9.06
N ILE A 89 -0.59 2.14 9.71
CA ILE A 89 0.74 1.55 9.84
C ILE A 89 0.73 0.25 9.05
N THR A 90 1.72 0.09 8.17
CA THR A 90 2.01 -1.15 7.47
C THR A 90 3.42 -1.61 7.81
N ILE A 91 3.56 -2.88 8.20
CA ILE A 91 4.85 -3.49 8.52
C ILE A 91 5.01 -4.71 7.62
N ILE A 92 6.11 -4.75 6.89
CA ILE A 92 6.57 -5.95 6.19
C ILE A 92 7.66 -6.58 7.05
N ILE A 93 7.46 -7.82 7.48
CA ILE A 93 8.48 -8.64 8.17
C ILE A 93 8.94 -9.70 7.19
N ASN A 94 10.24 -9.76 6.91
CA ASN A 94 10.87 -10.82 6.15
C ASN A 94 11.84 -11.59 7.07
N GLU A 95 11.36 -12.70 7.63
CA GLU A 95 12.15 -13.53 8.55
C GLU A 95 13.37 -14.16 7.86
N ALA A 96 13.28 -14.45 6.55
CA ALA A 96 14.35 -15.11 5.81
C ALA A 96 15.55 -14.19 5.54
N GLU A 97 15.31 -12.90 5.32
CA GLU A 97 16.34 -11.89 5.09
C GLU A 97 16.63 -11.02 6.32
N ASP A 98 16.04 -11.36 7.48
CA ASP A 98 16.18 -10.65 8.76
C ASP A 98 15.91 -9.14 8.66
N ASN A 99 14.94 -8.76 7.82
CA ASN A 99 14.68 -7.38 7.50
C ASN A 99 13.20 -6.99 7.56
N CYS A 100 12.95 -5.68 7.62
CA CYS A 100 11.61 -5.13 7.66
C CYS A 100 11.49 -3.80 6.93
N VAL A 101 10.26 -3.50 6.53
CA VAL A 101 9.84 -2.16 6.08
C VAL A 101 8.69 -1.71 6.95
N LEU A 102 8.77 -0.50 7.50
CA LEU A 102 7.64 0.17 8.13
C LEU A 102 7.19 1.33 7.26
N VAL A 103 5.88 1.41 7.01
CA VAL A 103 5.24 2.53 6.32
C VAL A 103 4.20 3.13 7.25
N ARG A 104 4.36 4.41 7.56
CA ARG A 104 3.32 5.23 8.21
C ARG A 104 2.70 6.11 7.13
N GLY A 105 1.42 5.95 6.86
CA GLY A 105 0.72 6.72 5.84
C GLY A 105 -0.48 7.47 6.42
N THR A 106 -0.55 8.77 6.16
CA THR A 106 -1.51 9.69 6.79
C THR A 106 -2.36 10.38 5.72
N LEU A 107 -3.68 10.33 5.87
CA LEU A 107 -4.60 11.05 4.99
C LEU A 107 -4.59 12.57 5.31
N PRO A 108 -4.70 13.44 4.28
CA PRO A 108 -4.69 14.90 4.44
C PRO A 108 -5.88 15.39 5.26
N THR A 109 -5.77 16.58 5.87
CA THR A 109 -6.94 17.23 6.48
C THR A 109 -7.90 17.77 5.41
N GLU A 110 -9.15 18.06 5.78
CA GLU A 110 -10.11 18.70 4.87
C GLU A 110 -9.56 20.00 4.25
N GLN A 111 -8.81 20.79 5.03
CA GLN A 111 -8.18 22.02 4.55
C GLN A 111 -7.19 21.73 3.41
N ASP A 112 -6.37 20.69 3.55
CA ASP A 112 -5.36 20.32 2.54
C ASP A 112 -6.00 19.71 1.28
N ILE A 113 -7.13 18.99 1.45
CA ILE A 113 -7.92 18.42 0.35
C ILE A 113 -8.52 19.52 -0.51
N ARG A 114 -9.07 20.57 0.13
CA ARG A 114 -9.72 21.69 -0.57
C ARG A 114 -8.73 22.63 -1.27
N MET A 115 -7.42 22.44 -1.06
CA MET A 115 -6.40 23.20 -1.78
C MET A 115 -6.26 22.72 -3.23
N SER A 116 -6.50 23.62 -4.18
CA SER A 116 -6.40 23.30 -5.60
C SER A 116 -4.99 22.85 -5.98
N ALA A 117 -4.88 21.97 -6.98
CA ALA A 117 -3.61 21.53 -7.52
C ALA A 117 -2.73 22.71 -8.00
N PHE A 118 -3.35 23.74 -8.60
CA PHE A 118 -2.62 24.91 -9.07
C PHE A 118 -2.01 25.72 -7.91
N THR A 119 -2.76 25.90 -6.82
CA THR A 119 -2.25 26.55 -5.60
C THR A 119 -1.08 25.77 -4.99
N LYS A 120 -1.16 24.43 -4.96
CA LYS A 120 -0.04 23.59 -4.50
C LYS A 120 1.20 23.79 -5.36
N VAL A 121 1.05 23.89 -6.68
CA VAL A 121 2.15 24.20 -7.61
C VAL A 121 2.77 25.56 -7.32
N GLU A 122 1.96 26.61 -7.15
CA GLU A 122 2.45 27.96 -6.80
C GLU A 122 3.25 27.97 -5.49
N GLN A 123 2.93 27.06 -4.57
CA GLN A 123 3.58 26.91 -3.26
C GLN A 123 4.69 25.84 -3.25
N ASN A 124 5.03 25.23 -4.39
CA ASN A 124 5.99 24.13 -4.51
C ASN A 124 5.66 22.93 -3.59
N GLN A 125 4.38 22.62 -3.41
CA GLN A 125 3.91 21.48 -2.63
C GLN A 125 3.64 20.26 -3.53
N PRO A 126 3.75 19.02 -3.00
CA PRO A 126 3.26 17.82 -3.68
C PRO A 126 1.77 17.93 -4.03
N LEU A 127 1.34 17.37 -5.18
CA LEU A 127 -0.06 17.44 -5.59
C LEU A 127 -0.99 16.60 -4.70
N THR A 128 -0.56 15.38 -4.35
CA THR A 128 -1.24 14.57 -3.35
C THR A 128 -1.05 15.18 -1.96
N GLY A 129 -2.12 15.17 -1.15
CA GLY A 129 -2.04 15.50 0.27
C GLY A 129 -1.80 14.29 1.17
N VAL A 130 -1.70 13.09 0.59
CA VAL A 130 -1.40 11.87 1.36
C VAL A 130 0.09 11.83 1.67
N ASP A 131 0.42 11.76 2.95
CA ASP A 131 1.81 11.68 3.41
C ASP A 131 2.20 10.23 3.68
N VAL A 132 3.46 9.91 3.41
CA VAL A 132 4.04 8.60 3.74
C VAL A 132 5.45 8.79 4.29
N ASP A 133 5.72 8.14 5.41
CA ASP A 133 7.04 7.96 5.99
C ASP A 133 7.41 6.48 5.87
N ILE A 134 8.56 6.19 5.27
CA ILE A 134 9.02 4.84 4.96
C ILE A 134 10.35 4.61 5.68
N HIS A 135 10.42 3.57 6.49
CA HIS A 135 11.61 3.21 7.24
C HIS A 135 12.06 1.78 6.90
N PHE A 136 13.33 1.63 6.56
CA PHE A 136 13.97 0.33 6.37
C PHE A 136 14.68 -0.09 7.66
N GLY A 137 14.54 -1.35 8.04
CA GLY A 137 15.13 -1.87 9.27
C GLY A 137 15.49 -3.34 9.21
N SER A 138 16.09 -3.80 10.29
CA SER A 138 16.41 -5.21 10.56
C SER A 138 15.60 -5.74 11.74
N LEU A 139 15.43 -7.06 11.79
CA LEU A 139 14.77 -7.76 12.90
C LEU A 139 15.77 -8.16 14.00
N SER A 140 17.07 -8.17 13.66
CA SER A 140 18.16 -8.41 14.59
C SER A 140 19.33 -7.43 14.36
N ASN A 141 20.38 -7.56 15.17
CA ASN A 141 21.60 -6.75 15.06
C ASN A 141 22.62 -7.33 14.06
N THR A 142 22.29 -8.40 13.32
CA THR A 142 23.18 -8.97 12.31
C THR A 142 23.11 -8.16 11.00
N GLN A 143 24.24 -8.14 10.28
CA GLN A 143 24.35 -7.38 9.03
C GLN A 143 23.72 -8.18 7.88
N HIS A 144 22.43 -7.97 7.64
CA HIS A 144 21.72 -8.42 6.43
C HIS A 144 21.44 -7.26 5.47
N PRO A 145 21.29 -7.52 4.16
CA PRO A 145 20.84 -6.50 3.22
C PRO A 145 19.49 -5.93 3.66
N LEU A 146 19.41 -4.60 3.73
CA LEU A 146 18.16 -3.89 3.98
C LEU A 146 17.32 -3.82 2.70
N PRO A 147 15.98 -3.73 2.83
CA PRO A 147 15.12 -3.34 1.73
C PRO A 147 15.58 -2.00 1.15
N ALA A 148 15.39 -1.83 -0.14
CA ALA A 148 15.84 -0.63 -0.84
C ALA A 148 14.86 -0.24 -1.95
N TYR A 149 14.88 1.04 -2.31
CA TYR A 149 14.19 1.51 -3.49
C TYR A 149 14.70 0.80 -4.75
N THR A 150 13.81 0.51 -5.69
CA THR A 150 14.12 -0.23 -6.91
C THR A 150 13.46 0.35 -8.15
N SER A 151 14.05 0.10 -9.31
CA SER A 151 13.52 0.45 -10.63
C SER A 151 13.01 -0.77 -11.41
N GLU A 152 13.02 -1.97 -10.82
CA GLU A 152 12.77 -3.23 -11.53
C GLU A 152 11.38 -3.31 -12.19
N LEU A 153 10.37 -2.67 -11.58
CA LEU A 153 8.99 -2.59 -12.10
C LEU A 153 8.83 -1.55 -13.23
N ILE A 154 9.72 -0.56 -13.34
CA ILE A 154 9.59 0.54 -14.30
C ILE A 154 9.56 -0.01 -15.74
N GLY A 155 8.62 0.52 -16.52
CA GLY A 155 8.33 0.12 -17.89
C GLY A 155 7.37 -1.06 -18.00
N MET A 156 7.04 -1.79 -16.93
CA MET A 156 6.03 -2.84 -16.98
C MET A 156 4.62 -2.25 -17.04
N ARG A 157 3.75 -2.91 -17.82
CA ARG A 157 2.30 -2.73 -17.80
C ARG A 157 1.68 -4.02 -17.27
N ASN A 158 1.09 -3.95 -16.09
CA ASN A 158 0.49 -5.09 -15.41
C ASN A 158 -1.02 -4.92 -15.30
N MET A 159 -1.74 -6.02 -15.46
CA MET A 159 -3.17 -6.12 -15.20
C MET A 159 -3.40 -6.83 -13.86
N TYR A 160 -4.29 -6.29 -13.04
CA TYR A 160 -4.67 -6.80 -11.73
C TYR A 160 -6.17 -7.09 -11.72
N THR A 161 -6.54 -8.36 -11.56
CA THR A 161 -7.93 -8.76 -11.37
C THR A 161 -8.14 -9.01 -9.88
N TYR A 162 -8.92 -8.15 -9.21
CA TYR A 162 -9.15 -8.19 -7.76
C TYR A 162 -10.31 -9.10 -7.37
N ASN A 163 -11.32 -9.16 -8.24
CA ASN A 163 -12.45 -10.09 -8.16
C ASN A 163 -13.03 -10.25 -9.60
N PRO A 164 -14.09 -11.06 -9.81
CA PRO A 164 -14.69 -11.24 -11.15
C PRO A 164 -15.23 -9.97 -11.83
N LYS A 165 -15.36 -8.86 -11.10
CA LYS A 165 -15.95 -7.59 -11.57
C LYS A 165 -15.01 -6.38 -11.48
N GLU A 166 -13.96 -6.44 -10.66
CA GLU A 166 -13.00 -5.37 -10.41
C GLU A 166 -11.65 -5.73 -11.03
N ARG A 167 -11.24 -4.95 -12.03
CA ARG A 167 -9.99 -5.17 -12.75
C ARG A 167 -9.36 -3.85 -13.16
N TYR A 168 -8.09 -3.68 -12.83
CA TYR A 168 -7.31 -2.48 -13.12
C TYR A 168 -6.06 -2.85 -13.90
N GLU A 169 -5.46 -1.87 -14.54
CA GLU A 169 -4.08 -1.98 -15.02
C GLU A 169 -3.22 -0.87 -14.44
N HIS A 170 -1.97 -1.21 -14.15
CA HIS A 170 -0.93 -0.28 -13.73
C HIS A 170 0.14 -0.22 -14.81
N VAL A 171 0.58 0.99 -15.15
CA VAL A 171 1.76 1.26 -15.99
C VAL A 171 2.79 1.99 -15.12
N TYR A 172 3.90 1.33 -14.82
CA TYR A 172 4.94 1.93 -13.99
C TYR A 172 5.84 2.83 -14.83
N LEU A 173 5.65 4.14 -14.76
CA LEU A 173 6.19 5.08 -15.74
C LEU A 173 7.66 5.41 -15.47
N ASN A 174 7.98 5.75 -14.22
CA ASN A 174 9.31 6.16 -13.75
C ASN A 174 9.41 5.97 -12.23
N GLU A 175 10.48 6.46 -11.61
CA GLU A 175 10.77 6.27 -10.17
C GLU A 175 9.73 6.92 -9.24
N GLN A 176 8.91 7.84 -9.76
CA GLN A 176 7.99 8.63 -8.95
C GLN A 176 6.53 8.44 -9.32
N PHE A 177 6.21 8.03 -10.54
CA PHE A 177 4.85 8.03 -11.05
C PHE A 177 4.47 6.73 -11.75
N TYR A 178 3.21 6.35 -11.56
CA TYR A 178 2.56 5.28 -12.30
C TYR A 178 1.21 5.78 -12.82
N ALA A 179 0.75 5.22 -13.94
CA ALA A 179 -0.63 5.39 -14.38
C ALA A 179 -1.46 4.20 -13.94
N TRP A 180 -2.70 4.43 -13.55
CA TRP A 180 -3.70 3.39 -13.34
C TRP A 180 -4.91 3.63 -14.23
N HIS A 181 -5.63 2.55 -14.54
CA HIS A 181 -6.87 2.60 -15.30
C HIS A 181 -7.78 1.44 -14.88
N CYS A 182 -9.03 1.76 -14.52
CA CYS A 182 -10.05 0.78 -14.19
C CYS A 182 -10.66 0.18 -15.48
N LEU A 183 -10.34 -1.08 -15.76
CA LEU A 183 -10.81 -1.83 -16.93
C LEU A 183 -12.23 -2.38 -16.75
N ASP A 184 -12.57 -2.71 -15.51
CA ASP A 184 -13.90 -3.18 -15.09
C ASP A 184 -14.08 -2.90 -13.60
N GLY A 185 -15.30 -2.57 -13.19
CA GLY A 185 -15.60 -2.27 -11.80
C GLY A 185 -16.43 -1.02 -11.60
N VAL A 186 -16.59 -0.60 -10.34
CA VAL A 186 -17.32 0.61 -9.96
C VAL A 186 -16.69 1.90 -10.52
N GLU A 187 -15.38 1.87 -10.80
CA GLU A 187 -14.63 3.00 -11.38
C GLU A 187 -14.37 2.84 -12.89
N LYS A 188 -15.07 1.93 -13.57
CA LYS A 188 -14.77 1.56 -14.96
C LYS A 188 -14.59 2.77 -15.88
N GLY A 189 -13.43 2.85 -16.52
CA GLY A 189 -13.05 3.92 -17.44
C GLY A 189 -12.34 5.11 -16.77
N LEU A 190 -12.30 5.19 -15.43
CA LEU A 190 -11.45 6.15 -14.73
C LEU A 190 -9.99 5.76 -14.81
N ALA A 191 -9.14 6.78 -14.87
CA ALA A 191 -7.69 6.64 -14.94
C ALA A 191 -7.02 7.91 -14.40
N ASP A 192 -5.83 7.77 -13.83
CA ASP A 192 -5.00 8.89 -13.43
C ASP A 192 -3.51 8.49 -13.33
N VAL A 193 -2.64 9.47 -13.10
CA VAL A 193 -1.22 9.28 -12.78
C VAL A 193 -0.93 9.79 -11.38
N ASP A 194 -0.51 8.91 -10.49
CA ASP A 194 -0.28 9.25 -9.08
C ASP A 194 1.14 8.99 -8.62
N ARG A 195 1.51 9.66 -7.53
CA ARG A 195 2.84 9.53 -6.92
C ARG A 195 2.93 8.14 -6.28
N CYS A 196 4.04 7.44 -6.51
CA CYS A 196 4.23 6.08 -6.01
C CYS A 196 5.68 5.78 -5.61
N HIS A 197 5.89 4.69 -4.87
CA HIS A 197 7.17 4.25 -4.34
C HIS A 197 7.34 2.76 -4.60
N TYR A 198 8.56 2.36 -4.95
CA TYR A 198 8.92 0.99 -5.31
C TYR A 198 10.03 0.51 -4.41
N ILE A 199 9.78 -0.53 -3.62
CA ILE A 199 10.76 -1.10 -2.69
C ILE A 199 10.91 -2.59 -3.00
N LYS A 200 12.15 -3.05 -3.13
CA LYS A 200 12.43 -4.48 -3.26
C LYS A 200 12.44 -5.11 -1.86
N VAL A 201 11.56 -6.08 -1.64
CA VAL A 201 11.44 -6.83 -0.37
C VAL A 201 12.21 -8.14 -0.45
N SER A 202 12.16 -8.80 -1.61
CA SER A 202 12.94 -9.99 -1.94
C SER A 202 12.98 -10.15 -3.47
N ASP A 203 13.57 -11.22 -3.99
CA ASP A 203 13.61 -11.47 -5.43
C ASP A 203 12.21 -11.65 -6.02
N ASN A 204 11.90 -10.86 -7.05
CA ASN A 204 10.58 -10.79 -7.68
C ASN A 204 9.41 -10.46 -6.72
N LEU A 205 9.72 -9.88 -5.55
CA LEU A 205 8.73 -9.42 -4.57
C LEU A 205 8.96 -7.95 -4.23
N TYR A 206 7.96 -7.13 -4.50
CA TYR A 206 8.06 -5.68 -4.39
C TYR A 206 6.96 -5.14 -3.51
N LEU A 207 7.29 -4.21 -2.62
CA LEU A 207 6.32 -3.36 -1.96
C LEU A 207 6.09 -2.14 -2.85
N PHE A 208 4.84 -1.97 -3.29
CA PHE A 208 4.39 -0.86 -4.10
C PHE A 208 3.42 -0.01 -3.29
N ILE A 209 3.72 1.29 -3.21
CA ILE A 209 2.94 2.26 -2.42
C ILE A 209 2.51 3.37 -3.38
N TRP A 210 1.25 3.77 -3.37
CA TRP A 210 0.80 4.93 -4.13
C TRP A 210 -0.06 5.88 -3.30
N ARG A 211 -0.09 7.14 -3.74
CA ARG A 211 -0.68 8.29 -3.05
C ARG A 211 -1.51 9.09 -4.04
N GLU A 212 -2.81 8.89 -4.01
CA GLU A 212 -3.72 9.53 -4.96
C GLU A 212 -3.93 11.01 -4.63
N LYS A 213 -4.10 11.82 -5.67
CA LYS A 213 -4.23 13.28 -5.53
C LYS A 213 -5.64 13.83 -5.70
N ILE A 214 -6.55 13.07 -6.32
CA ILE A 214 -7.93 13.50 -6.57
C ILE A 214 -8.83 13.11 -5.41
N ILE A 215 -8.99 11.80 -5.19
CA ILE A 215 -9.58 11.24 -3.98
C ILE A 215 -8.41 10.86 -3.07
N PRO A 216 -8.32 11.35 -1.82
CA PRO A 216 -7.20 11.00 -0.95
C PRO A 216 -7.20 9.51 -0.61
N THR A 217 -6.35 8.78 -1.32
CA THR A 217 -6.22 7.33 -1.22
C THR A 217 -4.75 6.98 -1.02
N LEU A 218 -4.49 6.10 -0.06
CA LEU A 218 -3.21 5.44 0.15
C LEU A 218 -3.40 3.97 -0.19
N GLY A 219 -2.64 3.48 -1.16
CA GLY A 219 -2.58 2.06 -1.45
C GLY A 219 -1.20 1.49 -1.17
N ILE A 220 -1.16 0.33 -0.51
CA ILE A 220 0.08 -0.36 -0.17
C ILE A 220 -0.12 -1.85 -0.45
N ILE A 221 0.63 -2.38 -1.41
CA ILE A 221 0.55 -3.79 -1.81
C ILE A 221 1.93 -4.41 -1.98
N LEU A 222 2.04 -5.69 -1.64
CA LEU A 222 3.07 -6.58 -2.15
C LEU A 222 2.69 -7.06 -3.55
N ILE A 223 3.65 -7.05 -4.46
CA ILE A 223 3.53 -7.58 -5.81
C ILE A 223 4.52 -8.73 -5.95
N ASP A 224 4.00 -9.95 -5.98
CA ASP A 224 4.77 -11.15 -6.25
C ASP A 224 4.69 -11.47 -7.75
N LEU A 225 5.75 -11.16 -8.49
CA LEU A 225 5.84 -11.47 -9.92
C LEU A 225 6.14 -12.95 -10.20
N GLN A 226 6.61 -13.71 -9.21
CA GLN A 226 6.80 -15.15 -9.36
C GLN A 226 5.46 -15.89 -9.19
N GLY A 227 4.69 -15.53 -8.15
CA GLY A 227 3.37 -16.07 -7.88
C GLY A 227 2.26 -15.45 -8.74
N MET A 228 2.56 -14.37 -9.46
CA MET A 228 1.60 -13.55 -10.22
C MET A 228 0.39 -13.17 -9.35
N ARG A 229 0.69 -12.70 -8.15
CA ARG A 229 -0.31 -12.35 -7.13
C ARG A 229 0.07 -11.09 -6.38
N THR A 230 -0.93 -10.40 -5.83
CA THR A 230 -0.74 -9.27 -4.92
C THR A 230 -1.49 -9.48 -3.61
N ASP A 231 -1.03 -8.78 -2.58
CA ASP A 231 -1.63 -8.74 -1.25
C ASP A 231 -1.36 -7.38 -0.61
N GLY A 232 -2.36 -6.78 0.03
CA GLY A 232 -2.17 -5.51 0.74
C GLY A 232 -3.47 -4.86 1.16
N GLY A 233 -3.48 -3.52 1.19
CA GLY A 233 -4.63 -2.73 1.62
C GLY A 233 -4.72 -1.36 0.97
N ILE A 234 -5.93 -0.83 0.96
CA ILE A 234 -6.26 0.54 0.53
C ILE A 234 -6.88 1.28 1.70
N MET A 235 -6.43 2.52 1.90
CA MET A 235 -6.94 3.43 2.90
C MET A 235 -7.45 4.72 2.26
N GLY A 236 -8.58 5.22 2.73
CA GLY A 236 -9.10 6.54 2.36
C GLY A 236 -10.24 6.96 3.26
N TYR A 237 -10.81 8.14 3.02
CA TYR A 237 -12.02 8.55 3.72
C TYR A 237 -13.22 7.71 3.27
N GLN A 238 -14.08 7.36 4.23
CA GLN A 238 -15.31 6.61 3.93
C GLN A 238 -16.17 7.39 2.93
N ASP A 239 -16.26 8.70 3.13
CA ASP A 239 -17.15 9.62 2.44
C ASP A 239 -16.57 11.06 2.41
N GLN A 240 -17.37 12.03 1.95
CA GLN A 240 -16.96 13.44 1.79
C GLN A 240 -17.03 14.24 3.09
N GLU A 241 -17.47 13.61 4.18
CA GLU A 241 -17.63 14.18 5.50
C GLU A 241 -16.33 14.16 6.29
N PHE A 242 -15.30 13.45 5.79
CA PHE A 242 -13.95 13.38 6.36
C PHE A 242 -13.95 13.04 7.86
N SER A 243 -14.88 12.19 8.29
CA SER A 243 -15.14 11.88 9.70
C SER A 243 -14.73 10.46 10.11
N SER A 244 -14.53 9.58 9.13
CA SER A 244 -14.08 8.20 9.32
C SER A 244 -13.26 7.74 8.11
N VAL A 245 -12.42 6.72 8.33
CA VAL A 245 -11.61 6.09 7.29
C VAL A 245 -12.12 4.69 6.99
N SER A 246 -11.98 4.30 5.72
CA SER A 246 -12.01 2.91 5.30
C SER A 246 -10.56 2.44 5.14
N LEU A 247 -10.20 1.34 5.81
CA LEU A 247 -8.98 0.58 5.56
C LEU A 247 -9.40 -0.85 5.27
N PHE A 248 -9.26 -1.28 4.03
CA PHE A 248 -9.76 -2.59 3.57
C PHE A 248 -8.69 -3.37 2.80
N PRO A 249 -8.70 -4.71 2.90
CA PRO A 249 -7.72 -5.53 2.23
C PRO A 249 -8.00 -5.64 0.73
N VAL A 250 -6.92 -5.76 -0.04
CA VAL A 250 -6.98 -6.04 -1.47
C VAL A 250 -5.98 -7.13 -1.84
N GLY A 251 -6.35 -7.94 -2.82
CA GLY A 251 -5.46 -8.94 -3.40
C GLY A 251 -5.93 -9.27 -4.80
N ALA A 252 -5.00 -9.47 -5.73
CA ALA A 252 -5.31 -9.67 -7.13
C ALA A 252 -4.47 -10.79 -7.74
N HIS A 253 -5.01 -11.40 -8.79
CA HIS A 253 -4.20 -12.11 -9.77
C HIS A 253 -3.56 -11.09 -10.72
N ALA A 254 -2.24 -11.20 -10.89
CA ALA A 254 -1.44 -10.32 -11.73
C ALA A 254 -1.20 -10.94 -13.11
N THR A 255 -1.10 -10.11 -14.14
CA THR A 255 -0.62 -10.53 -15.46
C THR A 255 0.23 -9.42 -16.06
N ILE A 256 1.48 -9.72 -16.39
CA ILE A 256 2.35 -8.78 -17.09
C ILE A 256 1.91 -8.74 -18.56
N LEU A 257 1.40 -7.61 -19.03
CA LEU A 257 0.93 -7.44 -20.41
C LEU A 257 2.10 -7.17 -21.36
N ASN A 258 3.05 -6.32 -20.95
CA ASN A 258 4.29 -6.04 -21.67
C ASN A 258 5.29 -5.31 -20.77
N LYS A 259 6.52 -5.16 -21.29
CA LYS A 259 7.54 -4.26 -20.75
C LYS A 259 8.03 -3.31 -21.85
N THR A 260 7.92 -2.01 -21.61
CA THR A 260 8.33 -0.95 -22.52
C THR A 260 9.77 -0.53 -22.22
N HIS A 261 10.58 -0.42 -23.26
CA HIS A 261 11.94 0.10 -23.20
C HIS A 261 12.05 1.34 -24.08
N TYR A 262 12.48 2.46 -23.50
CA TYR A 262 12.75 3.68 -24.26
C TYR A 262 14.15 3.62 -24.88
N PRO A 263 14.30 3.86 -26.19
CA PRO A 263 15.62 4.00 -26.82
C PRO A 263 16.43 5.11 -26.12
N LYS A 264 17.75 4.90 -26.05
CA LYS A 264 18.69 5.94 -25.61
C LYS A 264 18.92 6.97 -26.71
#